data_AF-A0A1I1MXC5-F1
#
_entry.id   AF-A0A1I1MXC5-F1
#
_cell.length_a   1.000
_cell.length_b   1.000
_cell.length_c   1.000
_cell.angle_alpha   90.00
_cell.angle_beta   90.00
_cell.angle_gamma   90.00
#
_symmetry.space_group_name_H-M   'P 1'
#
loop_
_entity.id
_entity.type
_entity.pdbx_description
1 polymer ?
#
loop_
_entity_poly.entity_id
_entity_poly.type
_entity_poly.pdbx_seq_one_letter_code
_entity_poly.pdbx_strand_id
1 'polypeptide(L)'
;MYWQSNGQYQYNPYHHQYNYPYMLDKQPFPMDSRQGCALTFDTRIRDMGQHTLADHKRAIVDKLRQKGFSGVVLTRSEVAGNKGGCRVSITHLQRTGAQYWEVVMCSCPTSNQANITLKETLTAIHSIVFFD
;
A
#
# COMPACT_ATOMS: atom_id res chain seq x y z
N MET A 1 9.36 7.30 20.15
CA MET A 1 9.70 8.54 20.86
C MET A 1 8.94 8.50 22.18
N TYR A 2 9.60 8.59 23.32
CA TYR A 2 8.91 8.64 24.62
C TYR A 2 9.24 9.94 25.32
N TRP A 3 8.25 10.48 26.00
CA TRP A 3 8.29 11.73 26.73
C TRP A 3 8.99 11.50 28.08
N GLN A 4 10.03 12.26 28.38
CA GLN A 4 10.53 12.39 29.75
C GLN A 4 10.03 13.70 30.34
N SER A 5 9.74 13.68 31.64
CA SER A 5 9.11 14.78 32.40
C SER A 5 9.94 16.07 32.49
N ASN A 6 11.16 16.09 31.95
CA ASN A 6 12.07 17.23 31.95
C ASN A 6 12.12 17.98 30.60
N GLY A 7 11.25 17.65 29.64
CA GLY A 7 11.09 18.41 28.39
C GLY A 7 12.28 18.34 27.41
N GLN A 8 13.22 17.41 27.62
CA GLN A 8 14.37 17.20 26.73
C GLN A 8 14.14 15.97 25.85
N TYR A 9 14.34 16.12 24.54
CA TYR A 9 14.29 15.01 23.58
C TYR A 9 15.62 14.26 23.59
N GLN A 10 15.66 13.03 24.08
CA GLN A 10 16.79 12.12 23.84
C GLN A 10 16.54 11.28 22.58
N TYR A 11 17.49 11.36 21.65
CA TYR A 11 17.53 10.56 20.44
C TYR A 11 17.79 9.08 20.79
N ASN A 12 16.87 8.19 20.41
CA ASN A 12 17.06 6.76 20.49
C ASN A 12 17.66 6.25 19.16
N PRO A 13 18.87 5.68 19.15
CA PRO A 13 19.56 5.26 17.93
C PRO A 13 18.92 4.05 17.22
N TYR A 14 17.89 3.43 17.79
CA TYR A 14 17.18 2.30 17.19
C TYR A 14 15.89 2.68 16.45
N HIS A 15 15.66 3.98 16.19
CA HIS A 15 14.63 4.39 15.22
C HIS A 15 15.17 4.14 13.81
N HIS A 16 14.90 2.94 13.29
CA HIS A 16 14.87 2.74 11.85
C HIS A 16 13.81 3.68 11.28
N GLN A 17 14.24 4.86 10.83
CA GLN A 17 13.45 5.70 9.95
C GLN A 17 13.23 4.89 8.68
N TYR A 18 12.04 4.29 8.56
CA TYR A 18 11.55 3.83 7.27
C TYR A 18 11.39 5.08 6.40
N ASN A 19 12.45 5.38 5.65
CA ASN A 19 12.46 6.46 4.69
C ASN A 19 11.55 5.98 3.54
N TYR A 20 10.32 6.49 3.51
CA TYR A 20 9.37 6.29 2.42
C TYR A 20 9.45 7.54 1.53
N PRO A 21 10.43 7.65 0.62
CA PRO A 21 10.68 8.87 -0.15
C PRO A 21 9.52 9.29 -1.06
N TYR A 22 8.53 8.42 -1.27
CA TYR A 22 7.31 8.70 -2.04
C TYR A 22 6.09 9.06 -1.18
N MET A 23 6.18 8.98 0.15
CA MET A 23 5.16 9.58 1.04
C MET A 23 5.37 11.10 1.19
N LEU A 24 6.50 11.61 0.72
CA LEU A 24 6.90 13.02 0.75
C LEU A 24 7.16 13.52 -0.67
N ASP A 25 6.25 13.24 -1.61
CA ASP A 25 6.26 14.02 -2.84
C ASP A 25 6.02 15.49 -2.46
N LYS A 26 6.90 16.38 -2.91
CA LYS A 26 7.02 17.78 -2.43
C LYS A 26 5.86 18.68 -2.89
N GLN A 27 4.82 18.11 -3.45
CA GLN A 27 3.56 18.80 -3.62
C GLN A 27 2.65 18.35 -2.48
N PRO A 28 2.34 19.22 -1.50
CA PRO A 28 1.17 18.94 -0.68
C PRO A 28 0.04 18.66 -1.68
N PHE A 29 -0.59 17.49 -1.57
CA PHE A 29 -1.91 17.30 -2.16
C PHE A 29 -2.67 18.59 -1.86
N PRO A 30 -3.30 19.26 -2.85
CA PRO A 30 -4.10 20.45 -2.56
C PRO A 30 -5.23 19.99 -1.63
N MET A 31 -4.93 20.04 -0.33
CA MET A 31 -5.87 19.81 0.74
C MET A 31 -6.66 21.10 0.79
N ASP A 32 -7.65 21.20 -0.08
CA ASP A 32 -8.80 22.01 0.25
C ASP A 32 -9.25 21.53 1.63
N SER A 33 -9.25 22.45 2.60
CA SER A 33 -9.41 22.23 4.04
C SER A 33 -10.78 21.68 4.45
N ARG A 34 -11.49 21.05 3.51
CA ARG A 34 -12.80 20.40 3.64
C ARG A 34 -12.80 18.92 3.24
N GLN A 35 -11.67 18.36 2.78
CA GLN A 35 -11.59 16.96 2.35
C GLN A 35 -11.01 16.07 3.47
N GLY A 36 -11.88 15.26 4.09
CA GLY A 36 -11.44 14.29 5.09
C GLY A 36 -10.61 13.18 4.45
N CYS A 37 -9.42 12.89 4.97
CA CYS A 37 -8.67 11.72 4.53
C CYS A 37 -9.37 10.44 5.02
N ALA A 38 -9.93 9.67 4.10
CA ALA A 38 -10.50 8.36 4.40
C ALA A 38 -9.46 7.27 4.13
N LEU A 39 -9.40 6.29 5.03
CA LEU A 39 -8.59 5.09 4.88
C LEU A 39 -9.51 3.87 4.99
N THR A 40 -9.41 2.98 4.01
CA THR A 40 -10.08 1.67 4.01
C THR A 40 -9.06 0.60 3.65
N PHE A 41 -9.28 -0.62 4.09
CA PHE A 41 -8.39 -1.74 3.81
C PHE A 41 -9.14 -3.06 3.71
N ASP A 42 -8.52 -4.01 3.03
CA ASP A 42 -8.93 -5.41 2.99
C ASP A 42 -7.69 -6.29 3.21
N THR A 43 -7.89 -7.43 3.86
CA THR A 43 -6.82 -8.37 4.17
C THR A 43 -7.26 -9.77 3.82
N ARG A 44 -6.38 -10.53 3.16
CA ARG A 44 -6.62 -11.94 2.86
C ARG A 44 -5.37 -12.78 2.98
N ILE A 45 -5.56 -14.10 3.11
CA ILE A 45 -4.48 -15.07 2.99
C ILE A 45 -4.34 -15.43 1.51
N ARG A 46 -3.10 -15.40 1.02
CA ARG A 46 -2.74 -15.87 -0.31
C ARG A 46 -1.72 -16.98 -0.19
N ASP A 47 -2.04 -18.12 -0.78
CA ASP A 47 -1.10 -19.22 -0.97
C ASP A 47 -0.44 -19.05 -2.34
N MET A 48 0.90 -19.03 -2.36
CA MET A 48 1.65 -18.87 -3.59
C MET A 48 1.94 -20.19 -4.31
N GLY A 49 1.71 -21.34 -3.67
CA GLY A 49 2.04 -22.64 -4.25
C GLY A 49 3.52 -22.72 -4.64
N GLN A 50 3.79 -22.98 -5.92
CA GLN A 50 5.15 -23.01 -6.48
C GLN A 50 5.63 -21.64 -6.99
N HIS A 51 4.78 -20.61 -6.99
CA HIS A 51 5.13 -19.29 -7.49
C HIS A 51 5.83 -18.45 -6.43
N THR A 52 6.60 -17.46 -6.88
CA THR A 52 7.31 -16.56 -5.96
C THR A 52 6.47 -15.33 -5.65
N LEU A 53 6.67 -14.77 -4.44
CA LEU A 53 6.12 -13.47 -4.09
C LEU A 53 6.58 -12.38 -5.08
N ALA A 54 7.79 -12.47 -5.62
CA ALA A 54 8.31 -11.50 -6.56
C ALA A 54 7.47 -11.46 -7.86
N ASP A 55 7.08 -12.63 -8.38
CA ASP A 55 6.26 -12.73 -9.59
C ASP A 55 4.84 -12.21 -9.35
N HIS A 56 4.27 -12.51 -8.17
CA HIS A 56 3.01 -11.93 -7.73
C HIS A 56 3.04 -10.41 -7.67
N LYS A 57 4.07 -9.84 -7.05
CA LYS A 57 4.19 -8.38 -6.99
C LYS A 57 4.37 -7.75 -8.37
N ARG A 58 5.08 -8.39 -9.30
CA ARG A 58 5.18 -7.93 -10.70
C ARG A 58 3.83 -7.98 -11.40
N ALA A 59 3.08 -9.07 -11.26
CA ALA A 59 1.74 -9.19 -11.84
C ALA A 59 0.78 -8.12 -11.30
N ILE A 60 0.87 -7.78 -10.01
CA ILE A 60 0.12 -6.66 -9.42
C ILE A 60 0.49 -5.34 -10.10
N VAL A 61 1.78 -5.03 -10.27
CA VAL A 61 2.24 -3.81 -10.94
C VAL A 61 1.60 -3.69 -12.33
N ASP A 62 1.62 -4.76 -13.10
CA ASP A 62 1.07 -4.77 -14.46
C ASP A 62 -0.45 -4.57 -14.45
N LYS A 63 -1.16 -5.22 -13.53
CA LYS A 63 -2.61 -5.02 -13.35
C LYS A 63 -2.95 -3.59 -12.94
N LEU A 64 -2.21 -2.99 -12.02
CA LEU A 64 -2.42 -1.60 -11.61
C LEU A 64 -2.22 -0.65 -12.79
N ARG A 65 -1.16 -0.84 -13.57
CA ARG A 65 -0.92 -0.05 -14.80
C ARG A 65 -2.04 -0.21 -15.82
N GLN A 66 -2.49 -1.44 -16.07
CA GLN A 66 -3.64 -1.72 -16.96
C GLN A 66 -4.94 -1.06 -16.48
N LYS A 67 -5.11 -0.88 -15.17
CA LYS A 67 -6.26 -0.18 -14.57
C LYS A 67 -6.09 1.35 -14.51
N GLY A 68 -5.03 1.90 -15.12
CA GLY A 68 -4.80 3.34 -15.19
C GLY A 68 -4.26 3.95 -13.89
N PHE A 69 -3.65 3.14 -13.01
CA PHE A 69 -2.88 3.68 -11.90
C PHE A 69 -1.57 4.29 -12.41
N SER A 70 -1.20 5.43 -11.83
CA SER A 70 0.04 6.16 -12.08
C SER A 70 0.98 6.04 -10.88
N GLY A 71 2.26 6.41 -11.04
CA GLY A 71 3.24 6.35 -9.95
C GLY A 71 3.35 4.96 -9.32
N VAL A 72 3.19 3.91 -10.13
CA VAL A 72 3.20 2.53 -9.66
C VAL A 72 4.63 2.14 -9.30
N VAL A 73 4.86 1.81 -8.03
CA VAL A 73 6.16 1.43 -7.48
C VAL A 73 6.11 -0.01 -6.98
N LEU A 74 7.23 -0.70 -7.17
CA LEU A 74 7.50 -2.02 -6.61
C LEU A 74 8.72 -1.90 -5.71
N THR A 75 8.52 -2.06 -4.41
CA THR A 75 9.61 -2.06 -3.44
C THR A 75 9.76 -3.44 -2.81
N ARG A 76 10.75 -3.62 -1.92
CA ARG A 76 10.84 -4.84 -1.12
C ARG A 76 9.58 -5.04 -0.27
N SER A 77 9.07 -3.96 0.33
CA SER A 77 7.98 -4.02 1.30
C SER A 77 6.59 -4.01 0.67
N GLU A 78 6.39 -3.31 -0.44
CA GLU A 78 5.03 -3.11 -0.99
C GLU A 78 4.98 -2.99 -2.52
N VAL A 79 3.76 -3.07 -3.06
CA VAL A 79 3.38 -2.54 -4.38
C VAL A 79 2.39 -1.41 -4.14
N ALA A 80 2.57 -0.27 -4.78
CA ALA A 80 1.70 0.87 -4.52
C ALA A 80 1.51 1.75 -5.76
N GLY A 81 0.38 2.45 -5.87
CA GLY A 81 0.03 3.26 -7.04
C GLY A 81 -1.02 4.34 -6.72
N ASN A 82 -1.19 5.29 -7.64
CA ASN A 82 -2.08 6.44 -7.49
C ASN A 82 -3.17 6.44 -8.56
N LYS A 83 -4.43 6.70 -8.20
CA LYS A 83 -5.52 6.84 -9.17
C LYS A 83 -6.60 7.79 -8.65
N GLY A 84 -6.96 8.80 -9.44
CA GLY A 84 -8.07 9.71 -9.12
C GLY A 84 -7.91 10.47 -7.79
N GLY A 85 -6.69 10.76 -7.35
CA GLY A 85 -6.46 11.38 -6.03
C GLY A 85 -6.42 10.39 -4.86
N CYS A 86 -6.54 9.08 -5.14
CA CYS A 86 -6.32 8.03 -4.16
C CYS A 86 -4.91 7.43 -4.25
N ARG A 87 -4.40 6.99 -3.11
CA ARG A 87 -3.19 6.17 -2.96
C ARG A 87 -3.56 4.77 -2.53
N VAL A 88 -3.08 3.76 -3.26
CA VAL A 88 -3.19 2.34 -2.86
C VAL A 88 -1.81 1.81 -2.49
N SER A 89 -1.72 1.08 -1.38
CA SER A 89 -0.55 0.30 -0.97
C SER A 89 -0.97 -1.16 -0.73
N ILE A 90 -0.16 -2.10 -1.22
CA ILE A 90 -0.36 -3.53 -1.11
C ILE A 90 0.90 -4.13 -0.48
N THR A 91 0.75 -4.68 0.72
CA THR A 91 1.85 -5.28 1.49
C THR A 91 1.63 -6.78 1.64
N HIS A 92 2.73 -7.55 1.59
CA HIS A 92 2.72 -9.00 1.78
C HIS A 92 3.53 -9.37 3.02
N LEU A 93 2.87 -9.89 4.05
CA LEU A 93 3.52 -10.34 5.29
C LEU A 93 3.58 -11.85 5.30
N GLN A 94 4.78 -12.42 5.45
CA GLN A 94 4.93 -13.87 5.48
C GLN A 94 4.19 -14.47 6.68
N ARG A 95 3.42 -15.55 6.43
CA ARG A 95 2.68 -16.27 7.48
C ARG A 95 3.35 -17.61 7.80
N THR A 96 3.32 -18.55 6.86
CA THR A 96 3.93 -19.89 6.99
C THR A 96 4.14 -20.49 5.61
N GLY A 97 5.25 -21.19 5.39
CA GLY A 97 5.59 -21.77 4.08
C GLY A 97 5.49 -20.74 2.94
N ALA A 98 4.70 -21.07 1.92
CA ALA A 98 4.40 -20.22 0.76
C ALA A 98 3.19 -19.27 0.97
N GLN A 99 2.66 -19.16 2.18
CA GLN A 99 1.49 -18.34 2.49
C GLN A 99 1.86 -16.95 3.01
N TYR A 100 1.13 -15.95 2.53
CA TYR A 100 1.29 -14.55 2.91
C TYR A 100 -0.06 -13.94 3.29
N TRP A 101 -0.04 -13.04 4.26
CA TRP A 101 -1.10 -12.05 4.42
C TRP A 101 -0.91 -10.97 3.36
N GLU A 102 -1.88 -10.82 2.47
CA GLU A 102 -1.95 -9.71 1.53
C GLU A 102 -2.89 -8.65 2.11
N VAL A 103 -2.32 -7.48 2.42
CA VAL A 103 -3.03 -6.33 2.98
C VAL A 103 -3.09 -5.26 1.90
N VAL A 104 -4.30 -4.90 1.47
CA VAL A 104 -4.56 -3.84 0.49
C VAL A 104 -5.16 -2.64 1.22
N MET A 105 -4.47 -1.52 1.21
CA MET A 105 -4.91 -0.27 1.84
C MET A 105 -5.15 0.79 0.76
N CYS A 106 -6.21 1.59 0.94
CA CYS A 106 -6.55 2.69 0.04
C CYS A 106 -6.86 3.96 0.85
N SER A 107 -6.12 5.02 0.57
CA SER A 107 -6.33 6.36 1.12
C SER A 107 -6.88 7.30 0.05
N CYS A 108 -7.96 8.03 0.34
CA CYS A 108 -8.61 8.95 -0.60
C CYS A 108 -9.22 10.17 0.12
N PRO A 109 -9.61 11.22 -0.61
CA PRO A 109 -10.34 12.38 -0.08
C PRO A 109 -11.75 12.09 0.46
N THR A 110 -12.36 10.96 0.12
CA THR A 110 -13.69 10.57 0.64
C THR A 110 -13.78 9.06 0.85
N SER A 111 -14.60 8.63 1.82
CA SER A 111 -14.80 7.20 2.10
C SER A 111 -15.44 6.44 0.94
N ASN A 112 -16.36 7.08 0.20
CA ASN A 112 -16.97 6.45 -0.98
C ASN A 112 -15.93 6.15 -2.05
N GLN A 113 -15.07 7.13 -2.34
CA GLN A 113 -13.99 6.97 -3.30
C GLN A 113 -12.99 5.90 -2.83
N ALA A 114 -12.64 5.90 -1.54
CA ALA A 114 -11.76 4.90 -0.95
C ALA A 114 -12.32 3.47 -1.15
N ASN A 115 -13.61 3.27 -0.90
CA ASN A 115 -14.25 1.97 -1.08
C ASN A 115 -14.33 1.54 -2.56
N ILE A 116 -14.62 2.46 -3.47
CA ILE A 116 -14.66 2.17 -4.91
C ILE A 116 -13.27 1.78 -5.41
N THR A 117 -12.24 2.58 -5.10
CA THR A 117 -10.86 2.32 -5.53
C THR A 117 -10.29 1.05 -4.89
N LEU A 118 -10.59 0.78 -3.61
CA LEU A 118 -10.22 -0.48 -2.97
C LEU A 118 -10.85 -1.67 -3.70
N LYS A 119 -12.17 -1.65 -3.95
CA LYS A 119 -12.87 -2.74 -4.65
C LYS A 119 -12.31 -2.96 -6.05
N GLU A 120 -12.06 -1.89 -6.81
CA GLU A 120 -11.44 -1.99 -8.13
C GLU A 120 -10.06 -2.66 -8.06
N THR A 121 -9.25 -2.26 -7.07
CA THR A 121 -7.92 -2.83 -6.83
C THR A 121 -8.02 -4.32 -6.51
N LEU A 122 -8.90 -4.71 -5.58
CA LEU A 122 -9.12 -6.10 -5.22
C LEU A 122 -9.55 -6.93 -6.44
N THR A 123 -10.52 -6.46 -7.23
CA THR A 123 -10.92 -7.13 -8.48
C THR A 123 -9.74 -7.32 -9.43
N ALA A 124 -8.87 -6.30 -9.59
CA ALA A 124 -7.70 -6.39 -10.45
C ALA A 124 -6.72 -7.46 -9.96
N ILE A 125 -6.41 -7.51 -8.67
CA ILE A 125 -5.48 -8.48 -8.08
C ILE A 125 -6.09 -9.89 -8.07
N HIS A 126 -7.41 -10.01 -7.87
CA HIS A 126 -8.11 -11.30 -7.89
C HIS A 126 -8.12 -11.93 -9.28
N SER A 127 -8.02 -11.12 -10.35
CA SER A 127 -7.88 -11.61 -11.71
C SER A 127 -6.48 -12.15 -12.06
N ILE A 128 -5.52 -12.08 -11.13
CA ILE A 128 -4.18 -12.65 -11.32
C ILE A 128 -4.30 -14.16 -11.08
N VAL A 129 -4.25 -14.89 -12.18
CA VAL A 129 -4.17 -16.34 -12.21
C VAL A 129 -2.76 -16.70 -12.68
N PHE A 130 -2.07 -17.51 -11.91
CA PHE A 130 -0.88 -18.18 -12.40
C PHE A 130 -1.32 -19.50 -13.02
N PHE A 131 -0.92 -19.73 -14.27
CA PHE A 131 -1.10 -21.02 -14.92
C PHE A 131 0.14 -21.86 -14.61
N ASP A 132 -0.08 -23.09 -14.18
CA ASP A 132 0.97 -24.12 -14.02
C ASP A 132 1.49 -24.60 -15.39
#